data_AF-A0A0N0NEV2-F1
#
_entry.id   AF-A0A0N0NEV2-F1
#
_cell.length_a   1.000
_cell.length_b   1.000
_cell.length_c   1.000
_cell.angle_alpha   90.00
_cell.angle_beta   90.00
_cell.angle_gamma   90.00
#
_symmetry.space_group_name_H-M   'P 1'
#
loop_
_entity.id
_entity.type
_entity.pdbx_description
1 polymer ?
#
loop_
_entity_poly.entity_id
_entity_poly.type
_entity_poly.pdbx_seq_one_letter_code
_entity_poly.pdbx_strand_id
1 'polypeptide(L)'
;MELSSEAKAFEELVRQGGDPRAAAVSVCVGLGIPPAEAHRRVRDAEPLFADLGPDEEETLALFLDLSYVFVVDRRLDAREQEIHDLLGRAVGAMGAVRSGLGHSLHRWLRTGELTRSYLSLARGNQAKATGDPSVY
;
A
#
# COMPACT_ATOMS: atom_id res chain seq x y z
N MET A 1 -9.78 -3.15 -11.20
CA MET A 1 -9.52 -2.76 -9.81
C MET A 1 -9.86 -1.28 -9.74
N GLU A 2 -10.79 -0.87 -8.88
CA GLU A 2 -11.16 0.54 -8.81
C GLU A 2 -10.07 1.34 -8.09
N LEU A 3 -9.70 2.49 -8.64
CA LEU A 3 -8.79 3.45 -8.02
C LEU A 3 -9.37 3.97 -6.69
N SER A 4 -8.49 4.17 -5.71
CA SER A 4 -8.82 4.94 -4.50
C SER A 4 -9.25 6.36 -4.86
N SER A 5 -9.96 7.04 -3.94
CA SER A 5 -10.35 8.45 -4.13
C SER A 5 -9.14 9.35 -4.36
N GLU A 6 -8.03 9.02 -3.70
CA GLU A 6 -6.76 9.74 -3.75
C GLU A 6 -6.09 9.57 -5.11
N ALA A 7 -6.09 8.34 -5.62
CA ALA A 7 -5.55 8.05 -6.95
C ALA A 7 -6.37 8.71 -8.06
N LYS A 8 -7.71 8.77 -7.92
CA LYS A 8 -8.57 9.53 -8.84
C LYS A 8 -8.30 11.04 -8.78
N ALA A 9 -8.05 11.59 -7.60
CA ALA A 9 -7.69 12.99 -7.45
C ALA A 9 -6.34 13.30 -8.12
N PHE A 10 -5.36 12.40 -7.97
CA PHE A 10 -4.08 12.48 -8.66
C PHE A 10 -4.24 12.44 -10.18
N GLU A 11 -4.96 11.44 -10.71
CA GLU A 11 -5.24 11.26 -12.13
C GLU A 11 -5.84 12.52 -12.75
N GLU A 12 -6.83 13.11 -12.09
CA GLU A 12 -7.48 14.33 -12.54
C GLU A 12 -6.53 15.54 -12.57
N LEU A 13 -5.66 15.70 -11.57
CA LEU A 13 -4.66 16.77 -11.56
C LEU A 13 -3.67 16.66 -12.73
N VAL A 14 -3.24 15.44 -13.06
CA VAL A 14 -2.32 15.22 -14.19
C VAL A 14 -3.03 15.44 -15.52
N ARG A 15 -4.27 14.96 -15.68
CA ARG A 15 -5.10 15.18 -16.87
C ARG A 15 -5.30 16.68 -17.17
N GLN A 16 -5.37 17.50 -16.14
CA GLN A 16 -5.47 18.96 -16.27
C GLN A 16 -4.14 19.65 -16.65
N GLY A 17 -3.09 18.88 -16.94
CA GLY A 17 -1.76 19.36 -17.32
C GLY A 17 -0.81 19.59 -16.14
N GLY A 18 -1.13 19.09 -14.95
CA GLY A 18 -0.25 19.14 -13.79
C GLY A 18 0.98 18.25 -13.97
N ASP A 19 2.13 18.69 -13.44
CA ASP A 19 3.31 17.82 -13.33
C ASP A 19 2.99 16.61 -12.43
N PRO A 20 3.20 15.35 -12.90
CA PRO A 20 2.86 14.16 -12.12
C PRO A 20 3.52 14.11 -10.74
N ARG A 21 4.79 14.54 -10.61
CA ARG A 21 5.49 14.48 -9.31
C ARG A 21 4.88 15.49 -8.34
N ALA A 22 4.65 16.71 -8.81
CA ALA A 22 4.01 17.76 -8.02
C ALA A 22 2.56 17.40 -7.64
N ALA A 23 1.80 16.79 -8.56
CA ALA A 23 0.45 16.30 -8.30
C ALA A 23 0.43 15.23 -7.20
N ALA A 24 1.33 14.23 -7.28
CA ALA A 24 1.42 13.18 -6.27
C ALA A 24 1.79 13.72 -4.88
N VAL A 25 2.75 14.66 -4.81
CA VAL A 25 3.08 15.37 -3.55
C VAL A 25 1.87 16.14 -3.03
N SER A 26 1.17 16.87 -3.89
CA SER A 26 0.02 17.69 -3.50
C SER A 26 -1.11 16.85 -2.92
N VAL A 27 -1.42 15.70 -3.53
CA VAL A 27 -2.40 14.75 -2.99
C VAL A 27 -1.96 14.23 -1.61
N CYS A 28 -0.70 13.84 -1.44
CA CYS A 28 -0.18 13.39 -0.14
C CYS A 28 -0.33 14.48 0.94
N VAL A 29 0.05 15.72 0.62
CA VAL A 29 -0.08 16.85 1.54
C VAL A 29 -1.55 17.15 1.85
N GLY A 30 -2.44 17.07 0.86
CA GLY A 30 -3.89 17.20 1.04
C GLY A 30 -4.48 16.15 2.00
N LEU A 31 -3.88 14.96 2.04
CA LEU A 31 -4.24 13.89 2.98
C LEU A 31 -3.64 14.07 4.39
N GLY A 32 -2.88 15.15 4.62
CA GLY A 32 -2.22 15.42 5.89
C GLY A 32 -0.89 14.69 6.08
N ILE A 33 -0.33 14.07 5.03
CA ILE A 33 1.02 13.49 5.08
C ILE A 33 2.04 14.65 5.12
N PRO A 34 3.00 14.66 6.07
CA PRO A 34 3.98 15.73 6.15
C PRO A 34 4.74 15.93 4.83
N PRO A 35 5.05 17.18 4.41
CA PRO A 35 5.69 17.42 3.12
C PRO A 35 6.99 16.64 2.91
N ALA A 36 7.85 16.54 3.92
CA ALA A 36 9.10 15.77 3.81
C ALA A 36 8.85 14.28 3.55
N GLU A 37 7.80 13.73 4.15
CA GLU A 37 7.37 12.34 3.95
C GLU A 37 6.77 12.15 2.55
N ALA A 38 5.92 13.08 2.10
CA ALA A 38 5.35 13.06 0.76
C ALA A 38 6.45 13.05 -0.33
N HIS A 39 7.43 13.94 -0.22
CA HIS A 39 8.56 13.98 -1.15
C HIS A 39 9.41 12.70 -1.10
N ARG A 40 9.60 12.11 0.08
CA ARG A 40 10.29 10.82 0.20
C ARG A 40 9.54 9.73 -0.58
N ARG A 41 8.23 9.59 -0.38
CA ARG A 41 7.43 8.56 -1.05
C ARG A 41 7.43 8.70 -2.56
N VAL A 42 7.28 9.93 -3.06
CA VAL A 42 7.32 10.20 -4.50
C VAL A 42 8.68 9.86 -5.08
N ARG A 43 9.78 10.21 -4.40
CA ARG A 43 11.13 9.83 -4.83
C ARG A 43 11.36 8.32 -4.78
N ASP A 44 10.85 7.62 -3.77
CA ASP A 44 11.00 6.16 -3.69
C ASP A 44 10.19 5.46 -4.80
N ALA A 45 9.12 6.11 -5.28
CA ALA A 45 8.31 5.70 -6.42
C ALA A 45 8.81 6.22 -7.78
N GLU A 46 9.98 6.89 -7.84
CA GLU A 46 10.52 7.52 -9.06
C GLU A 46 10.51 6.61 -10.31
N PRO A 47 10.84 5.30 -10.22
CA PRO A 47 10.80 4.40 -11.37
C PRO A 47 9.41 4.26 -12.01
N LEU A 48 8.33 4.56 -11.29
CA LEU A 48 6.95 4.50 -11.80
C LEU A 48 6.61 5.69 -12.70
N PHE A 49 7.36 6.80 -12.58
CA PHE A 49 7.19 7.99 -13.39
C PHE A 49 8.01 7.93 -14.69
N ALA A 50 8.85 6.90 -14.86
CA ALA A 50 9.60 6.69 -16.09
C ALA A 50 8.65 6.16 -17.19
N ASP A 51 8.88 6.61 -18.43
CA ASP A 51 8.20 6.12 -19.63
C ASP A 51 6.68 6.31 -19.68
N LEU A 52 6.11 7.30 -18.96
CA LEU A 52 4.71 7.67 -19.17
C LEU A 52 4.48 8.20 -20.59
N GLY A 53 3.73 7.43 -21.36
CA GLY A 53 3.11 7.89 -22.60
C GLY A 53 1.96 8.87 -22.33
N PRO A 54 1.51 9.59 -23.37
CA PRO A 54 0.25 10.32 -23.30
C PRO A 54 -0.91 9.37 -22.98
N ASP A 55 -1.89 9.85 -22.21
CA ASP A 55 -3.10 9.11 -21.82
C ASP A 55 -2.86 7.92 -20.85
N GLU A 56 -1.71 7.86 -20.17
CA GLU A 56 -1.37 6.81 -19.18
C GLU A 56 -1.58 7.24 -17.72
N GLU A 57 -2.30 8.33 -17.47
CA GLU A 57 -2.48 8.90 -16.12
C GLU A 57 -3.21 7.93 -15.18
N GLU A 58 -4.21 7.21 -15.69
CA GLU A 58 -4.95 6.19 -14.92
C GLU A 58 -4.01 5.04 -14.50
N THR A 59 -3.15 4.61 -15.41
CA THR A 59 -2.18 3.54 -15.17
C THR A 59 -1.16 3.95 -14.11
N LEU A 60 -0.62 5.18 -14.21
CA LEU A 60 0.26 5.71 -13.17
C LEU A 60 -0.46 5.87 -11.84
N ALA A 61 -1.69 6.41 -11.83
CA ALA A 61 -2.50 6.55 -10.63
C ALA A 61 -2.66 5.19 -9.92
N LEU A 62 -2.95 4.14 -10.68
CA LEU A 62 -3.05 2.77 -10.20
C LEU A 62 -1.75 2.30 -9.56
N PHE A 63 -0.60 2.50 -10.21
CA PHE A 63 0.69 2.06 -9.68
C PHE A 63 1.13 2.84 -8.45
N LEU A 64 0.83 4.13 -8.35
CA LEU A 64 1.10 4.92 -7.16
C LEU A 64 0.21 4.49 -5.98
N ASP A 65 -1.05 4.15 -6.24
CA ASP A 65 -1.97 3.60 -5.23
C ASP A 65 -1.48 2.24 -4.72
N LEU A 66 -1.07 1.36 -5.64
CA LEU A 66 -0.51 0.05 -5.31
C LEU A 66 0.85 0.15 -4.60
N SER A 67 1.60 1.22 -4.85
CA SER A 67 2.86 1.51 -4.15
C SER A 67 2.67 2.24 -2.82
N TYR A 68 1.41 2.42 -2.40
CA TYR A 68 1.03 3.03 -1.12
C TYR A 68 1.53 4.47 -0.93
N VAL A 69 1.73 5.19 -2.03
CA VAL A 69 2.17 6.59 -1.99
C VAL A 69 1.15 7.42 -1.20
N PHE A 70 -0.13 7.20 -1.49
CA PHE A 70 -1.26 7.95 -0.90
C PHE A 70 -1.81 7.37 0.41
N VAL A 71 -1.21 6.31 0.97
CA VAL A 71 -1.72 5.69 2.20
C VAL A 71 -1.40 6.55 3.42
N VAL A 72 -2.42 7.01 4.15
CA VAL A 72 -2.23 7.69 5.43
C VAL A 72 -1.99 6.65 6.52
N ASP A 73 -0.81 6.71 7.15
CA ASP A 73 -0.48 5.81 8.24
C ASP A 73 -1.31 6.15 9.48
N ARG A 74 -2.00 5.15 10.02
CA ARG A 74 -2.75 5.34 11.24
C ARG A 74 -1.76 5.44 12.41
N ARG A 75 -1.94 6.43 13.27
CA ARG A 75 -1.26 6.48 14.57
C ARG A 75 -1.83 5.38 15.46
N LEU A 76 -0.98 4.43 15.84
CA LEU A 76 -1.33 3.34 16.73
C LEU A 76 -1.07 3.75 18.18
N ASP A 77 -1.94 3.33 19.10
CA ASP A 77 -1.61 3.39 20.53
C ASP A 77 -0.57 2.32 20.92
N ALA A 78 -0.13 2.31 22.17
CA ALA A 78 0.91 1.37 22.63
C ALA A 78 0.50 -0.11 22.46
N ARG A 79 -0.77 -0.45 22.67
CA ARG A 79 -1.28 -1.81 22.53
C ARG A 79 -1.42 -2.19 21.06
N GLU A 80 -1.94 -1.27 20.25
CA GLU A 80 -2.05 -1.45 18.80
C GLU A 80 -0.67 -1.62 18.15
N GLN A 81 0.33 -0.88 18.62
CA GLN A 81 1.71 -1.04 18.17
C GLN A 81 2.27 -2.42 18.53
N GLU A 82 2.03 -2.90 19.76
CA GLU A 82 2.45 -4.25 20.16
C GLU A 82 1.82 -5.33 19.27
N ILE A 83 0.52 -5.21 18.98
CA ILE A 83 -0.20 -6.12 18.08
C ILE A 83 0.38 -6.04 16.66
N HIS A 84 0.61 -4.83 16.14
CA HIS A 84 1.23 -4.60 14.85
C HIS A 84 2.59 -5.32 14.75
N ASP A 85 3.44 -5.18 15.75
CA ASP A 85 4.78 -5.77 15.76
C ASP A 85 4.76 -7.30 15.88
N LEU A 86 3.80 -7.85 16.62
CA LEU A 86 3.55 -9.30 16.66
C LEU A 86 3.08 -9.83 15.30
N LEU A 87 2.17 -9.12 14.63
CA LEU A 87 1.70 -9.50 13.29
C LEU A 87 2.83 -9.40 12.26
N GLY A 88 3.65 -8.35 12.31
CA GLY A 88 4.81 -8.18 11.44
C GLY A 88 5.83 -9.32 11.60
N ARG A 89 6.11 -9.73 12.85
CA ARG A 89 6.95 -10.90 13.12
C ARG A 89 6.35 -12.20 12.59
N ALA A 90 5.04 -12.39 12.75
CA ALA A 90 4.35 -13.56 12.20
C ALA A 90 4.46 -13.61 10.67
N VAL A 91 4.27 -12.47 10.00
CA VAL A 91 4.47 -12.35 8.54
C VAL A 91 5.88 -12.74 8.13
N GLY A 92 6.90 -12.21 8.82
CA GLY A 92 8.30 -12.55 8.54
C GLY A 92 8.61 -14.03 8.75
N ALA A 93 8.03 -14.65 9.78
CA ALA A 93 8.25 -16.07 10.09
C ALA A 93 7.60 -17.04 9.09
N MET A 94 6.53 -16.63 8.39
CA MET A 94 5.87 -17.47 7.38
C MET A 94 6.70 -17.67 6.10
N GLY A 95 7.76 -16.89 5.90
CA GLY A 95 8.53 -16.89 4.66
C GLY A 95 7.77 -16.20 3.52
N ALA A 96 7.88 -16.74 2.29
CA ALA A 96 7.24 -16.14 1.13
C ALA A 96 5.70 -16.12 1.27
N VAL A 97 5.13 -14.92 1.37
CA VAL A 97 3.68 -14.69 1.32
C VAL A 97 3.29 -14.49 -0.15
N ARG A 98 2.14 -15.06 -0.57
CA ARG A 98 1.60 -14.81 -1.92
C ARG A 98 1.50 -13.30 -2.16
N SER A 99 1.96 -12.82 -3.32
CA SER A 99 2.12 -11.39 -3.63
C SER A 99 0.87 -10.55 -3.30
N GLY A 100 -0.33 -11.03 -3.68
CA GLY A 100 -1.59 -10.33 -3.38
C GLY A 100 -1.94 -10.26 -1.88
N LEU A 101 -1.62 -11.31 -1.11
CA LEU A 101 -1.82 -11.30 0.34
C LEU A 101 -0.76 -10.43 1.03
N GLY A 102 0.50 -10.50 0.59
CA GLY A 102 1.56 -9.63 1.08
C GLY A 102 1.25 -8.16 0.87
N HIS A 103 0.73 -7.82 -0.31
CA HIS A 103 0.25 -6.47 -0.63
C HIS A 103 -0.88 -6.03 0.32
N SER A 104 -1.91 -6.87 0.47
CA SER A 104 -3.04 -6.57 1.36
C SER A 104 -2.60 -6.38 2.82
N LEU A 105 -1.72 -7.25 3.33
CA LEU A 105 -1.19 -7.18 4.69
C LEU A 105 -0.35 -5.91 4.91
N HIS A 106 0.49 -5.54 3.94
CA HIS A 106 1.28 -4.31 4.04
C HIS A 106 0.37 -3.08 4.17
N ARG A 107 -0.68 -2.99 3.34
CA ARG A 107 -1.67 -1.91 3.43
C ARG A 107 -2.38 -1.91 4.79
N TRP A 108 -2.94 -3.04 5.21
CA TRP A 108 -3.73 -3.14 6.44
C TRP A 108 -2.93 -2.85 7.69
N LEU A 109 -1.65 -3.25 7.74
CA LEU A 109 -0.78 -2.92 8.85
C LEU A 109 -0.53 -1.40 8.94
N ARG A 110 -0.30 -0.74 7.80
CA ARG A 110 -0.11 0.73 7.73
C ARG A 110 -1.37 1.52 8.08
N THR A 111 -2.55 1.04 7.68
CA THR A 111 -3.84 1.67 7.99
C THR A 111 -4.40 1.27 9.36
N GLY A 112 -3.73 0.36 10.09
CA GLY A 112 -4.15 -0.12 11.40
C GLY A 112 -5.36 -1.06 11.39
N GLU A 113 -5.66 -1.72 10.26
CA GLU A 113 -6.64 -2.79 10.15
C GLU A 113 -6.14 -4.12 10.79
N LEU A 114 -5.69 -4.05 12.05
CA LEU A 114 -4.98 -5.14 12.74
C LEU A 114 -5.81 -6.43 12.86
N THR A 115 -7.11 -6.31 13.16
CA THR A 115 -8.03 -7.45 13.22
C THR A 115 -8.12 -8.16 11.87
N ARG A 116 -8.19 -7.40 10.78
CA ARG A 116 -8.27 -7.95 9.43
C ARG A 116 -6.99 -8.66 9.04
N SER A 117 -5.84 -8.06 9.35
CA SER A 117 -4.52 -8.70 9.20
C SER A 117 -4.45 -10.02 9.97
N TYR A 118 -4.81 -10.03 11.25
CA TYR A 118 -4.84 -11.24 12.07
C TYR A 118 -5.71 -12.35 11.47
N LEU A 119 -6.96 -12.03 11.11
CA LEU A 119 -7.89 -13.01 10.54
C LEU A 119 -7.38 -13.58 9.21
N SER A 120 -6.74 -12.75 8.39
CA SER A 120 -6.16 -13.20 7.12
C SER A 120 -5.01 -14.18 7.34
N LEU A 121 -4.12 -13.88 8.29
CA LEU A 121 -3.02 -14.77 8.69
C LEU A 121 -3.53 -16.10 9.29
N ALA A 122 -4.52 -16.02 10.18
CA ALA A 122 -5.12 -17.19 10.81
C ALA A 122 -5.75 -18.14 9.78
N ARG A 123 -6.41 -17.60 8.74
CA ARG A 123 -6.98 -18.39 7.65
C ARG A 123 -5.92 -19.03 6.75
N GLY A 124 -4.83 -18.31 6.45
CA GLY A 124 -3.73 -18.82 5.63
C GLY A 124 -3.01 -20.02 6.25
N ASN A 125 -2.89 -20.05 7.58
CA ASN A 125 -2.25 -21.15 8.32
C ASN A 125 -3.08 -22.45 8.35
N GLN A 126 -4.39 -22.39 8.14
CA GLN A 126 -5.23 -23.60 8.15
C GLN A 126 -4.94 -24.54 6.98
N ALA A 127 -4.59 -24.01 5.80
CA ALA A 127 -4.29 -24.83 4.63
C ALA A 127 -2.97 -25.64 4.75
N LYS A 128 -1.99 -25.13 5.51
CA LYS A 128 -0.73 -25.85 5.79
C LYS A 128 -0.90 -26.95 6.85
N ALA A 129 -1.90 -26.83 7.72
CA ALA A 129 -2.15 -27.80 8.80
C ALA A 129 -2.79 -29.11 8.30
N THR A 130 -3.44 -29.11 7.13
CA THR A 130 -4.04 -30.32 6.54
C THR A 130 -3.04 -31.27 5.86
N GLY A 131 -1.78 -30.87 5.71
CA GLY A 131 -0.70 -31.79 5.30
C GLY A 131 -0.93 -32.50 3.96
N ASP A 132 -1.59 -31.89 2.99
CA ASP A 132 -1.75 -32.47 1.65
C ASP A 132 -0.42 -32.34 0.89
N PRO A 133 0.28 -33.46 0.60
CA PRO A 133 1.57 -33.43 -0.09
C PRO A 133 1.46 -33.05 -1.57
N SER A 134 0.25 -33.02 -2.15
CA SER A 134 0.05 -32.73 -3.57
C SER A 134 0.11 -31.24 -3.95
N VAL A 135 0.26 -30.36 -2.94
CA VAL A 135 0.22 -28.89 -3.11
C VAL A 135 1.58 -28.23 -2.81
N TYR A 136 2.64 -29.03 -2.58
CA TYR A 136 4.01 -28.57 -2.37
C TYR A 136 4.88 -28.76 -3.61
#